data_AF-A0A2E7MFG1-F1
#
_entry.id   AF-A0A2E7MFG1-F1
#
_cell.length_a   1.000
_cell.length_b   1.000
_cell.length_c   1.000
_cell.angle_alpha   90.00
_cell.angle_beta   90.00
_cell.angle_gamma   90.00
#
_symmetry.space_group_name_H-M   'P 1'
#
loop_
_entity.id
_entity.type
_entity.pdbx_description
1 polymer ?
#
loop_
_entity_poly.entity_id
_entity_poly.type
_entity_poly.pdbx_seq_one_letter_code
_entity_poly.pdbx_strand_id
1 'polypeptide(L)'
;MPASCAELQREHLRAVTGWAQLTREVLEPLCRQHAGRVHFRPSSGGVTLVGLLPSRPQRGRSGFRDLARLAGGFDSLFQQYCVDAPQGRATPEKRLQSWMTADAYRHERQMLALDRAVGDGVMTRFVADELALPVGEGRRIVCDLLALRLDSDGRKVPAVIELKSARQMRRLVEQVQGYAAAVDSQRDAFESLFSAVLGEEVAFDGPTEKWIVWPQAGLSEDPRTQELAAEGIRVVGYLESDDAYAFRAGPKV
;
A
#
# COMPACT_ATOMS: atom_id res chain seq x y z
N MET A 1 -4.75 33.31 6.66
CA MET A 1 -4.82 32.77 5.30
C MET A 1 -5.15 31.29 5.40
N PRO A 2 -5.95 30.70 4.50
CA PRO A 2 -6.15 29.25 4.49
C PRO A 2 -4.81 28.54 4.31
N ALA A 3 -4.61 27.41 5.00
CA ALA A 3 -3.41 26.61 4.85
C ALA A 3 -3.24 26.17 3.39
N SER A 4 -2.02 26.21 2.89
CA SER A 4 -1.68 25.69 1.57
C SER A 4 -1.89 24.18 1.50
N CYS A 5 -2.09 23.65 0.29
CA CYS A 5 -2.23 22.21 0.08
C CYS A 5 -1.05 21.41 0.68
N ALA A 6 0.18 21.93 0.52
CA ALA A 6 1.38 21.31 1.06
C ALA A 6 1.41 21.29 2.60
N GLU A 7 0.91 22.33 3.26
CA GLU A 7 0.80 22.37 4.73
C GLU A 7 -0.24 21.36 5.22
N LEU A 8 -1.40 21.27 4.56
CA LEU A 8 -2.44 20.28 4.88
C LEU A 8 -1.93 18.84 4.73
N GLN A 9 -1.15 18.57 3.67
CA GLN A 9 -0.53 17.27 3.46
C GLN A 9 0.49 16.95 4.55
N ARG A 10 1.34 17.91 4.94
CA ARG A 10 2.33 17.71 6.02
C ARG A 10 1.69 17.45 7.38
N GLU A 11 0.64 18.21 7.73
CA GLU A 11 -0.11 17.98 8.96
C GLU A 11 -0.77 16.60 8.95
N HIS A 12 -1.38 16.23 7.82
CA HIS A 12 -1.98 14.91 7.63
C HIS A 12 -0.94 13.79 7.82
N LEU A 13 0.20 13.87 7.12
CA LEU A 13 1.27 12.87 7.19
C LEU A 13 1.88 12.78 8.60
N ARG A 14 2.03 13.91 9.31
CA ARG A 14 2.48 13.91 10.70
C ARG A 14 1.52 13.15 11.61
N ALA A 15 0.20 13.36 11.44
CA ALA A 15 -0.80 12.63 12.20
C ALA A 15 -0.79 11.13 11.88
N VAL A 16 -0.72 10.76 10.60
CA VAL A 16 -0.60 9.36 10.15
C VAL A 16 0.65 8.72 10.74
N THR A 17 1.79 9.41 10.72
CA THR A 17 3.07 8.94 11.26
C THR A 17 2.98 8.66 12.75
N GLY A 18 2.36 9.55 13.53
CA GLY A 18 2.12 9.32 14.96
C GLY A 18 1.28 8.05 15.21
N TRP A 19 0.21 7.84 14.45
CA TRP A 19 -0.57 6.61 14.53
C TRP A 19 0.20 5.37 14.05
N ALA A 20 1.08 5.51 13.07
CA ALA A 20 1.92 4.40 12.60
C ALA A 20 2.91 3.95 13.68
N GLN A 21 3.54 4.89 14.41
CA GLN A 21 4.40 4.59 15.55
C GLN A 21 3.64 3.85 16.64
N LEU A 22 2.49 4.38 17.06
CA LEU A 22 1.64 3.73 18.08
C LEU A 22 1.14 2.35 17.64
N THR A 23 0.80 2.20 16.35
CA THR A 23 0.38 0.91 15.79
C THR A 23 1.51 -0.11 15.88
N ARG A 24 2.75 0.27 15.55
CA ARG A 24 3.92 -0.60 15.68
C ARG A 24 4.14 -0.99 17.14
N GLU A 25 4.15 -0.02 18.04
CA GLU A 25 4.42 -0.26 19.47
C GLU A 25 3.38 -1.16 20.13
N VAL A 26 2.09 -0.99 19.81
CA VAL A 26 0.99 -1.65 20.52
C VAL A 26 0.46 -2.89 19.78
N LEU A 27 0.38 -2.84 18.44
CA LEU A 27 -0.35 -3.83 17.64
C LEU A 27 0.54 -4.73 16.78
N GLU A 28 1.85 -4.46 16.69
CA GLU A 28 2.77 -5.33 15.94
C GLU A 28 2.79 -6.79 16.44
N PRO A 29 2.72 -7.09 17.75
CA PRO A 29 2.61 -8.47 18.21
C PRO A 29 1.40 -9.21 17.61
N LEU A 30 0.26 -8.52 17.48
CA LEU A 30 -0.95 -9.07 16.85
C LEU A 30 -0.76 -9.25 15.34
N CYS A 31 -0.13 -8.29 14.64
CA CYS A 31 0.22 -8.45 13.23
C CYS A 31 1.07 -9.70 12.99
N ARG A 32 2.06 -9.96 13.85
CA ARG A 32 2.93 -11.14 13.74
C ARG A 32 2.17 -12.43 14.06
N GLN A 33 1.41 -12.44 15.16
CA GLN A 33 0.60 -13.60 15.57
C GLN A 33 -0.44 -13.99 14.51
N HIS A 34 -1.01 -13.00 13.80
CA HIS A 34 -2.05 -13.19 12.80
C HIS A 34 -1.56 -12.83 11.39
N ALA A 35 -0.29 -13.08 11.10
CA ALA A 35 0.36 -12.74 9.84
C ALA A 35 -0.46 -13.20 8.63
N GLY A 36 -0.75 -12.25 7.73
CA GLY A 36 -1.54 -12.50 6.52
C GLY A 36 -3.04 -12.68 6.74
N ARG A 37 -3.56 -12.41 7.94
CA ARG A 37 -5.02 -12.39 8.23
C ARG A 37 -5.53 -11.00 8.59
N VAL A 38 -4.69 -10.16 9.18
CA VAL A 38 -5.03 -8.81 9.61
C VAL A 38 -3.97 -7.80 9.18
N HIS A 39 -4.41 -6.59 8.89
CA HIS A 39 -3.60 -5.39 8.78
C HIS A 39 -4.21 -4.28 9.64
N PHE A 40 -3.38 -3.50 10.31
CA PHE A 40 -3.80 -2.26 10.95
C PHE A 40 -3.31 -1.08 10.13
N ARG A 41 -4.24 -0.33 9.53
CA ARG A 41 -3.94 0.81 8.66
C ARG A 41 -4.01 2.11 9.46
N PRO A 42 -2.89 2.82 9.66
CA PRO A 42 -2.89 4.15 10.26
C PRO A 42 -3.58 5.17 9.34
N SER A 43 -4.27 6.13 9.94
CA SER A 43 -4.87 7.29 9.27
C SER A 43 -4.73 8.52 10.16
N SER A 44 -5.00 9.72 9.65
CA SER A 44 -4.90 10.93 10.49
C SER A 44 -5.87 10.93 11.69
N GLY A 45 -6.96 10.15 11.64
CA GLY A 45 -8.01 10.13 12.66
C GLY A 45 -7.98 8.94 13.63
N GLY A 46 -7.00 8.04 13.49
CA GLY A 46 -6.93 6.77 14.22
C GLY A 46 -6.45 5.62 13.34
N VAL A 47 -6.71 4.40 13.80
CA VAL A 47 -6.33 3.16 13.11
C VAL A 47 -7.56 2.44 12.57
N THR A 48 -7.41 1.80 11.41
CA THR A 48 -8.41 0.89 10.84
C THR A 48 -7.96 -0.55 11.04
N LEU A 49 -8.83 -1.37 11.63
CA LEU A 49 -8.69 -2.83 11.65
C LEU A 49 -9.15 -3.36 10.29
N VAL A 50 -8.27 -4.03 9.56
CA VAL A 50 -8.52 -4.55 8.21
C VAL A 50 -8.29 -6.06 8.17
N GLY A 51 -9.31 -6.82 7.78
CA GLY A 51 -9.24 -8.24 7.51
C GLY A 51 -8.71 -8.51 6.09
N LEU A 52 -7.83 -9.49 5.98
CA LEU A 52 -7.16 -9.90 4.73
C LEU A 52 -7.61 -11.28 4.24
N LEU A 53 -8.72 -11.80 4.76
CA LEU A 53 -9.21 -13.13 4.40
C LEU A 53 -9.61 -13.16 2.91
N PRO A 54 -9.23 -14.19 2.13
CA PRO A 54 -9.56 -14.28 0.71
C PRO A 54 -11.07 -14.17 0.41
N SER A 55 -11.90 -14.74 1.29
CA SER A 55 -13.36 -14.69 1.19
C SER A 55 -13.98 -13.37 1.66
N ARG A 56 -13.21 -12.54 2.39
CA ARG A 56 -13.65 -11.25 2.97
C ARG A 56 -12.59 -10.15 2.81
N PRO A 57 -12.17 -9.84 1.57
CA PRO A 57 -11.05 -8.95 1.31
C PRO A 57 -11.30 -7.52 1.81
N GLN A 58 -10.29 -6.91 2.42
CA GLN A 58 -10.28 -5.51 2.87
C GLN A 58 -11.49 -5.15 3.76
N ARG A 59 -12.07 -6.12 4.48
CA ARG A 59 -13.23 -5.88 5.34
C ARG A 59 -12.78 -5.45 6.72
N GLY A 60 -13.39 -4.42 7.29
CA GLY A 60 -12.88 -3.88 8.55
C GLY A 60 -13.70 -2.77 9.17
N ARG A 61 -13.10 -2.14 10.17
CA ARG A 61 -13.67 -1.00 10.90
C ARG A 61 -12.60 0.06 11.12
N SER A 62 -12.92 1.29 10.73
CA SER A 62 -12.07 2.46 10.94
C SER A 62 -12.39 3.19 12.25
N GLY A 63 -11.46 4.04 12.68
CA GLY A 63 -11.68 5.01 13.76
C GLY A 63 -11.32 4.51 15.16
N PHE A 64 -10.48 3.47 15.28
CA PHE A 64 -9.94 3.08 16.57
C PHE A 64 -8.92 4.11 17.04
N ARG A 65 -9.16 4.70 18.21
CA ARG A 65 -8.25 5.68 18.86
C ARG A 65 -7.62 5.15 20.15
N ASP A 66 -8.17 4.08 20.71
CA ASP A 66 -7.65 3.39 21.89
C ASP A 66 -7.08 2.05 21.44
N LEU A 67 -5.76 2.02 21.21
CA LEU A 67 -5.09 0.83 20.69
C LEU A 67 -4.92 -0.26 21.74
N ALA A 68 -4.85 0.10 23.03
CA ALA A 68 -4.79 -0.86 24.13
C ALA A 68 -6.11 -1.64 24.22
N ARG A 69 -7.25 -0.94 24.13
CA ARG A 69 -8.56 -1.59 24.05
C ARG A 69 -8.72 -2.43 22.79
N LEU A 70 -8.25 -1.93 21.64
CA LEU A 70 -8.26 -2.72 20.40
C LEU A 70 -7.44 -4.00 20.56
N ALA A 71 -6.25 -3.93 21.17
CA ALA A 71 -5.40 -5.08 21.40
C ALA A 71 -6.05 -6.10 22.35
N GLY A 72 -6.57 -5.65 23.50
CA GLY A 72 -7.21 -6.52 24.49
C GLY A 72 -8.54 -7.14 24.02
N GLY A 73 -9.21 -6.50 23.06
CA GLY A 73 -10.47 -6.98 22.47
C GLY A 73 -10.34 -7.58 21.06
N PHE A 74 -9.11 -7.86 20.61
CA PHE A 74 -8.81 -8.14 19.20
C PHE A 74 -9.71 -9.21 18.59
N ASP A 75 -9.78 -10.40 19.18
CA ASP A 75 -10.49 -11.53 18.57
C ASP A 75 -11.99 -11.24 18.39
N SER A 76 -12.62 -10.62 19.39
CA SER A 76 -14.03 -10.22 19.31
C SER A 76 -14.26 -9.15 18.24
N LEU A 77 -13.40 -8.13 18.17
CA LEU A 77 -13.50 -7.06 17.19
C LEU A 77 -13.22 -7.56 15.76
N PHE A 78 -12.23 -8.45 15.60
CA PHE A 78 -11.91 -9.07 14.31
C PHE A 78 -13.07 -9.94 13.83
N GLN A 79 -13.63 -10.79 14.69
CA GLN A 79 -14.78 -11.61 14.36
C GLN A 79 -15.96 -10.73 13.93
N GLN A 80 -16.30 -9.72 14.74
CA GLN A 80 -17.41 -8.81 14.47
C GLN A 80 -17.26 -8.04 13.15
N TYR A 81 -16.08 -7.46 12.91
CA TYR A 81 -15.90 -6.48 11.82
C TYR A 81 -15.29 -7.04 10.55
N CYS A 82 -14.52 -8.13 10.63
CA CYS A 82 -13.81 -8.71 9.49
C CYS A 82 -14.40 -10.04 9.02
N VAL A 83 -15.15 -10.76 9.87
CA VAL A 83 -15.74 -12.08 9.54
C VAL A 83 -17.25 -11.99 9.38
N ASP A 84 -17.95 -11.58 10.44
CA ASP A 84 -19.42 -11.61 10.50
C ASP A 84 -20.06 -10.48 9.71
N ALA A 85 -19.34 -9.36 9.55
CA ALA A 85 -19.83 -8.23 8.81
C ALA A 85 -20.07 -8.58 7.32
N PRO A 86 -21.18 -8.12 6.72
CA PRO A 86 -21.44 -8.33 5.30
C PRO A 86 -20.31 -7.75 4.43
N GLN A 87 -19.85 -8.51 3.45
CA GLN A 87 -18.72 -8.12 2.59
C GLN A 87 -19.02 -6.86 1.75
N GLY A 88 -20.30 -6.60 1.43
CA GLY A 88 -20.68 -5.57 0.48
C GLY A 88 -20.41 -5.99 -0.96
N ARG A 89 -20.12 -5.02 -1.84
CA ARG A 89 -19.92 -5.26 -3.28
C ARG A 89 -18.62 -6.03 -3.55
N ALA A 90 -18.69 -7.04 -4.41
CA ALA A 90 -17.51 -7.72 -4.93
C ALA A 90 -16.64 -6.74 -5.72
N THR A 91 -15.39 -6.59 -5.30
CA THR A 91 -14.40 -5.69 -5.91
C THR A 91 -13.11 -6.48 -6.12
N PRO A 92 -12.81 -6.92 -7.37
CA PRO A 92 -11.62 -7.72 -7.66
C PRO A 92 -10.32 -7.03 -7.23
N GLU A 93 -10.26 -5.70 -7.34
CA GLU A 93 -9.13 -4.89 -6.88
C GLU A 93 -8.87 -5.05 -5.37
N LYS A 94 -9.92 -5.15 -4.54
CA LYS A 94 -9.78 -5.38 -3.10
C LYS A 94 -9.30 -6.80 -2.78
N ARG A 95 -9.64 -7.79 -3.61
CA ARG A 95 -9.08 -9.15 -3.50
C ARG A 95 -7.58 -9.13 -3.74
N LEU A 96 -7.14 -8.52 -4.83
CA LEU A 96 -5.72 -8.36 -5.15
C LEU A 96 -4.98 -7.60 -4.04
N GLN A 97 -5.51 -6.45 -3.61
CA GLN A 97 -4.92 -5.66 -2.53
C GLN A 97 -4.80 -6.44 -1.22
N SER A 98 -5.85 -7.18 -0.84
CA SER A 98 -5.82 -8.05 0.35
C SER A 98 -4.76 -9.13 0.23
N TRP A 99 -4.68 -9.77 -0.93
CA TRP A 99 -3.72 -10.84 -1.18
C TRP A 99 -2.29 -10.33 -1.12
N MET A 100 -1.98 -9.20 -1.77
CA MET A 100 -0.64 -8.60 -1.76
C MET A 100 -0.24 -8.12 -0.36
N THR A 101 -1.18 -7.52 0.36
CA THR A 101 -0.96 -7.13 1.77
C THR A 101 -0.73 -8.36 2.63
N ALA A 102 -1.51 -9.43 2.44
CA ALA A 102 -1.34 -10.67 3.18
C ALA A 102 0.00 -11.37 2.88
N ASP A 103 0.42 -11.37 1.62
CA ASP A 103 1.76 -11.83 1.20
C ASP A 103 2.84 -11.06 1.95
N ALA A 104 2.75 -9.72 1.97
CA ALA A 104 3.69 -8.89 2.70
C ALA A 104 3.75 -9.25 4.19
N TYR A 105 2.62 -9.35 4.89
CA TYR A 105 2.64 -9.67 6.33
C TYR A 105 3.14 -11.08 6.64
N ARG A 106 2.96 -12.06 5.74
CA ARG A 106 3.53 -13.41 5.90
C ARG A 106 5.05 -13.43 5.73
N HIS A 107 5.62 -12.44 5.06
CA HIS A 107 7.04 -12.34 4.75
C HIS A 107 7.65 -11.07 5.35
N GLU A 108 7.26 -10.71 6.59
CA GLU A 108 7.88 -9.60 7.33
C GLU A 108 7.89 -8.26 6.56
N ARG A 109 6.77 -7.98 5.89
CA ARG A 109 6.51 -6.85 4.98
C ARG A 109 7.13 -6.98 3.59
N GLN A 110 7.93 -8.00 3.29
CA GLN A 110 8.43 -8.20 1.93
C GLN A 110 7.30 -8.62 0.99
N MET A 111 7.14 -7.91 -0.12
CA MET A 111 6.19 -8.23 -1.19
C MET A 111 6.79 -9.32 -2.10
N LEU A 112 7.02 -10.51 -1.54
CA LEU A 112 7.83 -11.57 -2.12
C LEU A 112 7.32 -12.03 -3.49
N ALA A 113 6.00 -12.14 -3.66
CA ALA A 113 5.43 -12.53 -4.95
C ALA A 113 5.68 -11.48 -6.05
N LEU A 114 5.66 -10.20 -5.68
CA LEU A 114 5.94 -9.08 -6.57
C LEU A 114 7.44 -9.03 -6.92
N ASP A 115 8.33 -9.17 -5.92
CA ASP A 115 9.77 -9.20 -6.11
C ASP A 115 10.22 -10.33 -7.05
N ARG A 116 9.65 -11.54 -6.87
CA ARG A 116 9.93 -12.68 -7.75
C ARG A 116 9.56 -12.42 -9.20
N ALA A 117 8.44 -11.73 -9.43
CA ALA A 117 7.98 -11.42 -10.78
C ALA A 117 8.78 -10.29 -11.44
N VAL A 118 9.29 -9.36 -10.63
CA VAL A 118 10.17 -8.27 -11.08
C VAL A 118 11.57 -8.78 -11.39
N GLY A 119 12.13 -9.65 -10.54
CA GLY A 119 13.37 -10.38 -10.83
C GLY A 119 14.64 -9.52 -10.95
N ASP A 120 14.63 -8.28 -10.44
CA ASP A 120 15.78 -7.36 -10.53
C ASP A 120 16.69 -7.37 -9.28
N GLY A 121 16.46 -8.31 -8.36
CA GLY A 121 17.30 -8.49 -7.16
C GLY A 121 17.09 -7.45 -6.06
N VAL A 122 16.14 -6.53 -6.23
CA VAL A 122 15.82 -5.48 -5.26
C VAL A 122 14.57 -5.90 -4.49
N MET A 123 14.61 -5.75 -3.16
CA MET A 123 13.52 -6.08 -2.25
C MET A 123 12.46 -4.98 -2.23
N THR A 124 11.18 -5.35 -2.20
CA THR A 124 10.07 -4.41 -2.01
C THR A 124 9.41 -4.64 -0.65
N ARG A 125 9.41 -3.64 0.22
CA ARG A 125 8.81 -3.70 1.57
C ARG A 125 7.53 -2.87 1.64
N PHE A 126 6.42 -3.49 2.00
CA PHE A 126 5.12 -2.86 2.18
C PHE A 126 5.12 -1.87 3.36
N VAL A 127 4.65 -0.65 3.10
CA VAL A 127 4.53 0.42 4.09
C VAL A 127 3.07 0.62 4.48
N ALA A 128 2.23 1.03 3.53
CA ALA A 128 0.84 1.37 3.78
C ALA A 128 -0.03 1.05 2.57
N ASP A 129 -1.32 0.83 2.82
CA ASP A 129 -2.34 0.77 1.78
C ASP A 129 -3.41 1.85 1.99
N GLU A 130 -4.07 2.26 0.90
CA GLU A 130 -5.09 3.33 0.88
C GLU A 130 -4.72 4.62 1.65
N LEU A 131 -3.45 5.03 1.56
CA LEU A 131 -3.03 6.27 2.17
C LEU A 131 -3.62 7.45 1.40
N ALA A 132 -4.56 8.15 2.02
CA ALA A 132 -5.20 9.32 1.44
C ALA A 132 -4.42 10.60 1.73
N LEU A 133 -4.17 11.44 0.73
CA LEU A 133 -3.59 12.77 0.90
C LEU A 133 -4.60 13.84 0.49
N PRO A 134 -4.77 14.91 1.29
CA PRO A 134 -5.58 16.05 0.88
C PRO A 134 -4.95 16.75 -0.34
N VAL A 135 -5.78 17.18 -1.30
CA VAL A 135 -5.34 17.97 -2.47
C VAL A 135 -6.09 19.31 -2.59
N GLY A 136 -6.63 19.80 -1.47
CA GLY A 136 -7.43 21.03 -1.39
C GLY A 136 -8.92 20.79 -1.62
N GLU A 137 -9.75 21.77 -1.22
CA GLU A 137 -11.21 21.79 -1.48
C GLU A 137 -11.97 20.52 -1.01
N GLY A 138 -11.50 19.89 0.06
CA GLY A 138 -12.07 18.63 0.56
C GLY A 138 -11.81 17.41 -0.33
N ARG A 139 -11.03 17.55 -1.40
CA ARG A 139 -10.62 16.45 -2.28
C ARG A 139 -9.39 15.73 -1.72
N ARG A 140 -9.25 14.48 -2.13
CA ARG A 140 -8.11 13.61 -1.77
C ARG A 140 -7.66 12.77 -2.95
N ILE A 141 -6.37 12.51 -3.01
CA ILE A 141 -5.80 11.41 -3.80
C ILE A 141 -5.50 10.25 -2.84
N VAL A 142 -5.64 9.02 -3.31
CA VAL A 142 -5.42 7.82 -2.50
C VAL A 142 -4.45 6.94 -3.27
N CYS A 143 -3.41 6.48 -2.58
CA CYS A 143 -2.49 5.49 -3.12
C CYS A 143 -2.96 4.10 -2.69
N ASP A 144 -3.08 3.17 -3.63
CA ASP A 144 -3.52 1.81 -3.32
C ASP A 144 -2.51 1.09 -2.42
N LEU A 145 -1.23 1.08 -2.81
CA LEU A 145 -0.13 0.50 -2.05
C LEU A 145 1.13 1.38 -2.12
N LEU A 146 1.72 1.64 -0.97
CA LEU A 146 2.98 2.36 -0.80
C LEU A 146 4.05 1.40 -0.28
N ALA A 147 5.22 1.41 -0.89
CA ALA A 147 6.31 0.50 -0.56
C ALA A 147 7.69 1.18 -0.60
N LEU A 148 8.68 0.50 -0.03
CA LEU A 148 10.09 0.85 -0.10
C LEU A 148 10.85 -0.19 -0.91
N ARG A 149 11.59 0.25 -1.93
CA ARG A 149 12.56 -0.54 -2.68
C ARG A 149 13.91 -0.44 -2.00
N LEU A 150 14.51 -1.60 -1.68
CA LEU A 150 15.82 -1.71 -1.03
C LEU A 150 16.72 -2.62 -1.86
N ASP A 151 17.78 -2.08 -2.44
CA ASP A 151 18.76 -2.86 -3.20
C ASP A 151 19.89 -3.41 -2.31
N SER A 152 20.78 -4.20 -2.91
CA SER A 152 21.90 -4.82 -2.21
C SER A 152 22.95 -3.83 -1.70
N ASP A 153 22.99 -2.61 -2.26
CA ASP A 153 23.90 -1.55 -1.84
C ASP A 153 23.29 -0.71 -0.70
N GLY A 154 22.08 -1.06 -0.25
CA GLY A 154 21.35 -0.39 0.82
C GLY A 154 20.57 0.85 0.36
N ARG A 155 20.47 1.07 -0.97
CA ARG A 155 19.74 2.19 -1.55
C ARG A 155 18.25 2.04 -1.31
N LYS A 156 17.63 3.10 -0.81
CA LYS A 156 16.21 3.16 -0.45
C LYS A 156 15.46 4.07 -1.41
N VAL A 157 14.52 3.50 -2.17
CA VAL A 157 13.68 4.27 -3.13
C VAL A 157 12.21 4.01 -2.84
N PRO A 158 11.37 5.04 -2.65
CA PRO A 158 9.94 4.82 -2.45
C PRO A 158 9.29 4.34 -3.75
N ALA A 159 8.23 3.54 -3.64
CA ALA A 159 7.43 3.06 -4.75
C ALA A 159 5.94 3.28 -4.48
N VAL A 160 5.25 3.93 -5.42
CA VAL A 160 3.79 4.06 -5.47
C VAL A 160 3.27 3.00 -6.41
N ILE A 161 2.40 2.14 -5.91
CA ILE A 161 1.85 1.00 -6.64
C ILE A 161 0.33 1.16 -6.72
N GLU A 162 -0.18 1.36 -7.93
CA GLU A 162 -1.61 1.44 -8.21
C GLU A 162 -2.14 0.11 -8.75
N LEU A 163 -3.29 -0.33 -8.22
CA LEU A 163 -3.93 -1.58 -8.60
C LEU A 163 -5.11 -1.30 -9.53
N LYS A 164 -5.33 -2.17 -10.50
CA LYS A 164 -6.57 -2.14 -11.29
C LYS A 164 -7.10 -3.52 -11.59
N SER A 165 -8.42 -3.65 -11.60
CA SER A 165 -9.12 -4.82 -12.11
C SER A 165 -9.44 -4.76 -13.60
N ALA A 166 -9.28 -3.59 -14.24
CA ALA A 166 -9.56 -3.38 -15.66
C ALA A 166 -8.68 -2.26 -16.25
N ARG A 167 -8.46 -2.29 -17.57
CA ARG A 167 -7.56 -1.37 -18.28
C ARG A 167 -8.22 0.01 -18.53
N GLN A 168 -8.25 0.86 -17.50
CA GLN A 168 -8.73 2.26 -17.61
C GLN A 168 -7.57 3.24 -17.38
N MET A 169 -6.97 3.74 -18.46
CA MET A 169 -5.57 4.14 -18.43
C MET A 169 -5.27 5.61 -18.11
N ARG A 170 -6.04 6.59 -18.62
CA ARG A 170 -5.69 8.02 -18.45
C ARG A 170 -5.71 8.46 -16.99
N ARG A 171 -6.78 8.14 -16.27
CA ARG A 171 -6.91 8.48 -14.84
C ARG A 171 -5.86 7.79 -13.98
N LEU A 172 -5.43 6.60 -14.36
CA LEU A 172 -4.44 5.82 -13.62
C LEU A 172 -3.04 6.44 -13.70
N VAL A 173 -2.64 6.87 -14.90
CA VAL A 173 -1.35 7.55 -15.09
C VAL A 173 -1.33 8.86 -14.28
N GLU A 174 -2.41 9.64 -14.34
CA GLU A 174 -2.55 10.85 -13.53
C GLU A 174 -2.49 10.56 -12.02
N GLN A 175 -3.10 9.48 -11.55
CA GLN A 175 -3.09 9.07 -10.15
C GLN A 175 -1.68 8.68 -9.68
N VAL A 176 -1.01 7.76 -10.39
CA VAL A 176 0.32 7.26 -9.98
C VAL A 176 1.37 8.37 -10.08
N GLN A 177 1.32 9.21 -11.11
CA GLN A 177 2.22 10.36 -11.27
C GLN A 177 1.94 11.42 -10.20
N GLY A 178 0.67 11.76 -9.98
CA GLY A 178 0.28 12.76 -8.99
C GLY A 178 0.66 12.36 -7.56
N TYR A 179 0.52 11.09 -7.20
CA TYR A 179 0.91 10.61 -5.89
C TYR A 179 2.44 10.52 -5.75
N ALA A 180 3.17 10.03 -6.77
CA ALA A 180 4.63 10.02 -6.76
C ALA A 180 5.22 11.44 -6.59
N ALA A 181 4.66 12.43 -7.29
CA ALA A 181 5.03 13.84 -7.11
C ALA A 181 4.74 14.36 -5.69
N ALA A 182 3.66 13.88 -5.06
CA ALA A 182 3.36 14.21 -3.67
C ALA A 182 4.40 13.61 -2.71
N VAL A 183 4.85 12.38 -2.96
CA VAL A 183 5.93 11.72 -2.20
C VAL A 183 7.23 12.52 -2.34
N ASP A 184 7.64 12.82 -3.57
CA ASP A 184 8.90 13.51 -3.84
C ASP A 184 8.91 14.95 -3.28
N SER A 185 7.79 15.68 -3.38
CA SER A 185 7.68 17.05 -2.86
C SER A 185 7.53 17.14 -1.35
N GLN A 186 7.15 16.05 -0.68
CA GLN A 186 7.02 15.94 0.78
C GLN A 186 7.98 14.88 1.35
N ARG A 187 9.15 14.72 0.73
CA ARG A 187 10.15 13.68 1.02
C ARG A 187 10.34 13.42 2.52
N ASP A 188 10.71 14.44 3.29
CA ASP A 188 10.99 14.29 4.74
C ASP A 188 9.80 13.72 5.54
N ALA A 189 8.58 14.10 5.16
CA ALA A 189 7.37 13.62 5.83
C ALA A 189 7.10 12.14 5.49
N PHE A 190 7.39 11.71 4.26
CA PHE A 190 7.30 10.31 3.87
C PHE A 190 8.43 9.46 4.45
N GLU A 191 9.66 9.96 4.50
CA GLU A 191 10.79 9.30 5.18
C GLU A 191 10.45 9.05 6.65
N SER A 192 9.84 10.03 7.32
CA SER A 192 9.34 9.89 8.71
C SER A 192 8.26 8.80 8.83
N LEU A 193 7.29 8.78 7.90
CA LEU A 193 6.25 7.75 7.87
C LEU A 193 6.83 6.36 7.64
N PHE A 194 7.74 6.21 6.66
CA PHE A 194 8.38 4.94 6.34
C PHE A 194 9.19 4.45 7.54
N SER A 195 9.94 5.33 8.20
CA SER A 195 10.71 5.00 9.40
C SER A 195 9.82 4.54 10.55
N ALA A 196 8.69 5.22 10.76
CA ALA A 196 7.69 4.85 11.74
C ALA A 196 7.07 3.47 11.47
N VAL A 197 6.79 3.14 10.21
CA VAL A 197 6.18 1.86 9.85
C VAL A 197 7.19 0.71 9.90
N LEU A 198 8.40 0.93 9.39
CA LEU A 198 9.40 -0.11 9.18
C LEU A 198 10.28 -0.39 10.41
N GLY A 199 10.31 0.51 11.40
CA GLY A 199 11.11 0.27 12.61
C GLY A 199 12.57 0.67 12.49
N GLU A 200 12.96 1.33 11.40
CA GLU A 200 14.33 1.70 11.08
C GLU A 200 14.39 3.11 10.50
N GLU A 201 15.57 3.71 10.45
CA GLU A 201 15.76 5.00 9.78
C GLU A 201 15.72 4.83 8.26
N VAL A 202 14.88 5.64 7.61
CA VAL A 202 14.72 5.67 6.16
C VAL A 202 15.05 7.06 5.64
N ALA A 203 16.04 7.13 4.76
CA ALA A 203 16.34 8.29 3.91
C ALA A 203 16.28 7.81 2.46
N PHE A 204 15.64 8.58 1.58
CA PHE A 204 15.46 8.18 0.18
C PHE A 204 16.67 8.59 -0.68
N ASP A 205 17.13 7.66 -1.50
CA ASP A 205 18.30 7.84 -2.38
C ASP A 205 17.89 8.11 -3.85
N GLY A 206 16.61 8.38 -4.10
CA GLY A 206 16.11 8.58 -5.46
C GLY A 206 14.68 9.11 -5.52
N PRO A 207 14.21 9.44 -6.73
CA PRO A 207 12.82 9.78 -6.97
C PRO A 207 11.92 8.56 -6.80
N THR A 208 10.64 8.79 -6.54
CA THR A 208 9.65 7.74 -6.35
C THR A 208 9.43 6.91 -7.62
N GLU A 209 9.54 5.58 -7.50
CA GLU A 209 9.16 4.66 -8.57
C GLU A 209 7.63 4.61 -8.73
N LYS A 210 7.16 4.52 -9.98
CA LYS A 210 5.74 4.48 -10.34
C LYS A 210 5.38 3.11 -10.90
N TRP A 211 4.45 2.42 -10.27
CA TRP A 211 4.11 1.04 -10.59
C TRP A 211 2.62 0.90 -10.85
N ILE A 212 2.26 0.16 -11.89
CA ILE A 212 0.89 -0.25 -12.19
C ILE A 212 0.83 -1.77 -12.15
N VAL A 213 -0.10 -2.31 -11.34
CA VAL A 213 -0.39 -3.74 -11.28
C VAL A 213 -1.79 -3.99 -11.83
N TRP A 214 -1.89 -4.75 -12.92
CA TRP A 214 -3.16 -4.95 -13.64
C TRP A 214 -3.24 -6.31 -14.36
N PRO A 215 -4.40 -6.73 -14.90
CA PRO A 215 -4.53 -8.05 -15.51
C PRO A 215 -3.63 -8.22 -16.75
N GLN A 216 -2.91 -9.34 -16.81
CA GLN A 216 -2.04 -9.71 -17.94
C GLN A 216 -2.82 -9.84 -19.26
N ALA A 217 -2.26 -9.32 -20.37
CA ALA A 217 -2.79 -9.45 -21.72
C ALA A 217 -2.39 -10.79 -22.37
N GLY A 218 -2.96 -11.90 -21.91
CA GLY A 218 -2.60 -13.22 -22.45
C GLY A 218 -1.14 -13.60 -22.13
N LEU A 219 -0.45 -14.29 -23.05
CA LEU A 219 0.91 -14.80 -22.81
C LEU A 219 2.02 -13.84 -23.26
N SER A 220 1.69 -12.76 -23.97
CA SER A 220 2.65 -11.76 -24.44
C SER A 220 2.80 -10.60 -23.46
N GLU A 221 3.85 -9.80 -23.65
CA GLU A 221 4.01 -8.50 -22.98
C GLU A 221 2.80 -7.59 -23.29
N ASP A 222 2.41 -6.75 -22.33
CA ASP A 222 1.30 -5.82 -22.56
C ASP A 222 1.75 -4.79 -23.62
N PRO A 223 0.98 -4.55 -24.70
CA PRO A 223 1.37 -3.62 -25.76
C PRO A 223 1.59 -2.19 -25.26
N ARG A 224 1.06 -1.85 -24.07
CA ARG A 224 1.21 -0.53 -23.45
C ARG A 224 2.39 -0.43 -22.51
N THR A 225 3.12 -1.52 -22.29
CA THR A 225 4.31 -1.52 -21.42
C THR A 225 5.35 -0.53 -21.91
N GLN A 226 5.56 -0.43 -23.24
CA GLN A 226 6.50 0.53 -23.82
C GLN A 226 6.02 1.99 -23.67
N GLU A 227 4.72 2.25 -23.88
CA GLU A 227 4.12 3.58 -23.69
C GLU A 227 4.28 4.05 -22.23
N LEU A 228 3.97 3.18 -21.26
CA LEU A 228 4.06 3.49 -19.84
C LEU A 228 5.52 3.56 -19.35
N ALA A 229 6.42 2.74 -19.92
CA ALA A 229 7.84 2.85 -19.65
C ALA A 229 8.41 4.21 -20.09
N ALA A 230 7.95 4.76 -21.22
CA ALA A 230 8.35 6.11 -21.65
C ALA A 230 7.91 7.20 -20.65
N GLU A 231 6.87 6.95 -19.85
CA GLU A 231 6.39 7.82 -18.76
C GLU A 231 7.09 7.52 -17.40
N GLY A 232 8.09 6.64 -17.41
CA GLY A 232 8.79 6.21 -16.20
C GLY A 232 7.94 5.29 -15.30
N ILE A 233 6.95 4.57 -15.87
CA ILE A 233 6.02 3.72 -15.11
C ILE A 233 6.29 2.25 -15.42
N ARG A 234 6.61 1.50 -14.36
CA ARG A 234 6.77 0.04 -14.43
C ARG A 234 5.40 -0.64 -14.42
N VAL A 235 5.21 -1.61 -15.30
CA VAL A 235 3.98 -2.40 -15.38
C VAL A 235 4.23 -3.82 -14.90
N VAL A 236 3.37 -4.32 -14.01
CA VAL A 236 3.35 -5.72 -13.59
C VAL A 236 1.97 -6.31 -13.91
N GLY A 237 1.95 -7.28 -14.79
CA GLY A 237 0.76 -8.06 -15.10
C GLY A 237 0.46 -9.08 -14.02
N TYR A 238 -0.81 -9.36 -13.75
CA TYR A 238 -1.23 -10.48 -12.91
C TYR A 238 -2.19 -11.42 -13.64
N LEU A 239 -2.12 -12.70 -13.27
CA LEU A 239 -3.09 -13.74 -13.58
C LEU A 239 -3.77 -14.15 -12.28
N GLU A 240 -5.09 -14.09 -12.26
CA GLU A 240 -5.92 -14.50 -11.13
C GLU A 240 -6.34 -15.97 -11.32
N SER A 241 -6.17 -16.76 -10.26
CA SER A 241 -6.75 -18.09 -10.08
C SER A 241 -7.62 -18.08 -8.82
N ASP A 242 -8.34 -19.18 -8.54
CA ASP A 242 -9.38 -19.21 -7.51
C ASP A 242 -8.97 -18.55 -6.17
N ASP A 243 -7.76 -18.84 -5.67
CA ASP A 243 -7.23 -18.29 -4.40
C ASP A 243 -5.81 -17.71 -4.50
N ALA A 244 -5.25 -17.55 -5.70
CA ALA A 244 -3.88 -17.09 -5.88
C ALA A 244 -3.70 -16.14 -7.07
N TYR A 245 -2.67 -15.32 -6.97
CA TYR A 245 -2.22 -14.44 -8.04
C TYR A 245 -0.80 -14.85 -8.47
N ALA A 246 -0.59 -14.93 -9.77
CA ALA A 246 0.74 -15.03 -10.38
C ALA A 246 1.06 -13.71 -11.08
N PHE A 247 2.27 -13.20 -10.89
CA PHE A 247 2.70 -11.91 -11.44
C PHE A 247 3.75 -12.09 -12.53
N ARG A 248 3.81 -11.12 -13.44
CA ARG A 248 4.84 -11.02 -14.48
C ARG A 248 5.16 -9.55 -14.73
N ALA A 249 6.41 -9.16 -14.56
CA ALA A 249 6.82 -7.79 -14.84
C ALA A 249 7.15 -7.58 -16.33
N GLY A 250 6.88 -6.36 -16.81
CA GLY A 250 7.48 -5.84 -18.02
C GLY A 250 8.97 -5.51 -17.84
N PRO A 251 9.67 -5.08 -18.92
CA PRO A 251 11.06 -4.65 -18.85
C PRO A 251 11.29 -3.55 -17.81
N LYS A 252 12.53 -3.48 -17.31
CA LYS A 252 12.98 -2.42 -16.41
C LYS A 252 12.87 -1.06 -17.12
N VAL A 253 12.35 -0.07 -16.40
CA VAL A 253 12.21 1.32 -16.85
C VAL A 253 13.41 2.14 -16.39
#